data_AF-A0A1T4LLN1-F1
#
_entry.id   AF-A0A1T4LLN1-F1
#
_cell.length_a   1.000
_cell.length_b   1.000
_cell.length_c   1.000
_cell.angle_alpha   90.00
_cell.angle_beta   90.00
_cell.angle_gamma   90.00
#
_symmetry.space_group_name_H-M   'P 1'
#
loop_
_entity.id
_entity.type
_entity.pdbx_description
1 polymer ?
#
loop_
_entity_poly.entity_id
_entity_poly.type
_entity_poly.pdbx_seq_one_letter_code
_entity_poly.pdbx_strand_id
1 'polypeptide(L)'
;MGSTMKRRFLVAVVCSLLPTAVHADDASYCAELGALARRYLGSAGAMGGMGPDPDTQQAIQDCNSGNTARGIAVLERKLRASGFTLPKRS
;
A
#
# COMPACT_ATOMS: atom_id res chain seq x y z
N MET A 1 -44.44 10.00 -39.61
CA MET A 1 -43.67 9.71 -38.38
C MET A 1 -44.40 8.60 -37.63
N GLY A 2 -43.87 7.48 -37.15
CA GLY A 2 -42.51 6.98 -36.97
C GLY A 2 -42.57 5.94 -35.83
N SER A 3 -42.42 4.66 -36.18
CA SER A 3 -41.77 3.61 -35.38
C SER A 3 -42.41 3.08 -34.09
N THR A 4 -43.09 1.93 -34.23
CA THR A 4 -42.96 0.71 -33.39
C THR A 4 -42.19 0.85 -32.06
N MET A 5 -42.94 0.88 -30.96
CA MET A 5 -42.43 0.84 -29.57
C MET A 5 -41.82 -0.53 -29.26
N LYS A 6 -40.57 -0.70 -29.71
CA LYS A 6 -39.70 -1.82 -29.41
C LYS A 6 -39.28 -1.75 -27.94
N ARG A 7 -39.71 -2.76 -27.18
CA ARG A 7 -38.98 -3.42 -26.07
C ARG A 7 -37.54 -2.90 -25.94
N ARG A 8 -37.28 -2.05 -24.95
CA ARG A 8 -35.93 -1.74 -24.50
C ARG A 8 -35.83 -2.09 -23.03
N PHE A 9 -35.32 -3.31 -22.80
CA PHE A 9 -34.73 -3.73 -21.54
C PHE A 9 -33.75 -2.64 -21.08
N LEU A 10 -34.11 -1.93 -20.02
CA LEU A 10 -33.17 -1.12 -19.26
C LEU A 10 -32.31 -2.07 -18.43
N VAL A 11 -31.25 -2.61 -19.03
CA VAL A 11 -30.13 -3.15 -18.27
C VAL A 11 -29.34 -1.94 -17.77
N ALA A 12 -29.66 -1.49 -16.57
CA ALA A 12 -28.81 -0.56 -15.83
C ALA A 12 -27.57 -1.32 -15.35
N VAL A 13 -26.56 -1.45 -16.20
CA VAL A 13 -25.20 -1.76 -15.74
C VAL A 13 -24.71 -0.54 -14.97
N VAL A 14 -24.90 -0.55 -13.65
CA VAL A 14 -24.18 0.33 -12.73
C VAL A 14 -22.73 -0.17 -12.72
N CYS A 15 -21.96 0.30 -13.70
CA CYS A 15 -20.53 0.10 -13.76
C CYS A 15 -19.85 1.11 -12.82
N SER A 16 -18.93 0.60 -12.01
CA SER A 16 -17.77 1.31 -11.47
C SER A 16 -17.94 2.13 -10.19
N LEU A 17 -18.14 1.43 -9.07
CA LEU A 17 -17.45 1.78 -7.83
C LEU A 17 -16.17 0.94 -7.73
N LEU A 18 -15.13 1.33 -8.46
CA LEU A 18 -13.79 0.77 -8.27
C LEU A 18 -12.82 1.93 -8.04
N PRO A 19 -12.56 2.33 -6.79
CA PRO A 19 -11.32 3.03 -6.47
C PRO A 19 -10.17 1.99 -6.50
N THR A 20 -9.77 1.54 -7.69
CA THR A 20 -8.59 0.65 -7.85
C THR A 20 -7.30 1.39 -8.19
N ALA A 21 -7.32 2.72 -8.26
CA ALA A 21 -6.13 3.53 -8.54
C ALA A 21 -5.17 3.66 -7.34
N VAL A 22 -5.61 3.32 -6.13
CA VAL A 22 -4.82 3.47 -4.90
C VAL A 22 -3.86 2.27 -4.69
N HIS A 23 -4.23 1.07 -5.14
CA HIS A 23 -3.44 -0.14 -4.87
C HIS A 23 -2.13 -0.25 -5.65
N ALA A 24 -2.05 0.29 -6.88
CA ALA A 24 -0.84 0.17 -7.68
C ALA A 24 0.29 1.03 -7.10
N ASP A 25 -0.02 2.28 -6.72
CA ASP A 25 0.96 3.17 -6.09
C ASP A 25 1.34 2.70 -4.69
N ASP A 26 0.34 2.29 -3.89
CA ASP A 26 0.59 1.77 -2.55
C ASP A 26 1.48 0.51 -2.59
N ALA A 27 1.38 -0.36 -3.60
CA ALA A 27 2.25 -1.53 -3.70
C ALA A 27 3.71 -1.16 -3.96
N SER A 28 3.98 -0.26 -4.90
CA SER A 28 5.34 0.25 -5.14
C SER A 28 5.86 1.03 -3.93
N TYR A 29 5.02 1.83 -3.30
CA TYR A 29 5.36 2.61 -2.11
C TYR A 29 5.68 1.70 -0.92
N CYS A 30 4.87 0.66 -0.68
CA CYS A 30 5.10 -0.33 0.37
C CYS A 30 6.41 -1.10 0.13
N ALA A 31 6.71 -1.45 -1.12
CA ALA A 31 7.97 -2.10 -1.48
C ALA A 31 9.19 -1.20 -1.22
N GLU A 32 9.09 0.08 -1.54
CA GLU A 32 10.15 1.06 -1.29
C GLU A 32 10.38 1.27 0.22
N LEU A 33 9.31 1.49 0.99
CA LEU A 33 9.38 1.58 2.45
C LEU A 33 9.94 0.29 3.07
N GLY A 34 9.53 -0.87 2.56
CA GLY A 34 10.01 -2.17 3.04
C GLY A 34 11.49 -2.40 2.73
N ALA A 35 11.99 -1.91 1.59
CA ALA A 35 13.42 -1.94 1.28
C ALA A 35 14.22 -1.03 2.23
N LEU A 36 13.73 0.18 2.48
CA LEU A 36 14.36 1.13 3.39
C LEU A 36 14.36 0.60 4.82
N ALA A 37 13.24 0.08 5.29
CA ALA A 37 13.13 -0.56 6.59
C ALA A 37 14.05 -1.77 6.72
N ARG A 38 14.18 -2.66 5.73
CA ARG A 38 15.17 -3.75 5.80
C ARG A 38 16.59 -3.25 5.93
N ARG A 39 16.94 -2.17 5.23
CA ARG A 39 18.28 -1.59 5.22
C ARG A 39 18.64 -0.93 6.55
N TYR A 40 17.69 -0.20 7.15
CA TYR A 40 17.96 0.67 8.30
C TYR A 40 17.38 0.17 9.62
N LEU A 41 16.25 -0.54 9.59
CA LEU A 41 15.56 -1.13 10.75
C LEU A 41 15.79 -2.65 10.88
N GLY A 42 16.10 -3.34 9.77
CA GLY A 42 16.25 -4.80 9.73
C GLY A 42 17.67 -5.32 9.99
N SER A 43 18.70 -4.50 9.75
CA SER A 43 20.07 -4.80 10.17
C SER A 43 20.27 -4.27 11.58
N ALA A 44 20.77 -5.13 12.48
CA ALA A 44 21.06 -4.85 13.89
C ALA A 44 22.12 -3.74 14.15
N GLY A 45 22.34 -2.79 13.23
CA GLY A 45 23.58 -2.02 13.16
C GLY A 45 23.50 -0.57 12.70
N ALA A 46 22.34 0.05 12.50
CA ALA A 46 22.33 1.47 12.18
C ALA A 46 22.55 2.36 13.43
N MET A 47 22.07 1.94 14.61
CA MET A 47 22.08 2.77 15.83
C MET A 47 22.29 1.97 17.13
N GLY A 48 22.97 0.81 17.09
CA GLY A 48 23.35 0.05 18.29
C GLY A 48 22.21 -0.47 19.19
N GLY A 49 20.96 -0.47 18.71
CA GLY A 49 19.80 -0.84 19.50
C GLY A 49 18.93 -1.88 18.80
N MET A 50 18.96 -3.10 19.33
CA MET A 50 18.02 -4.21 19.14
C MET A 50 17.85 -4.73 17.71
N GLY A 51 17.77 -6.06 17.57
CA GLY A 51 17.64 -6.75 16.29
C GLY A 51 16.37 -6.38 15.50
N PRO A 52 16.14 -7.03 14.35
CA PRO A 52 15.03 -6.70 13.46
C PRO A 52 13.71 -6.71 14.23
N ASP A 53 13.09 -5.54 14.33
CA ASP A 53 11.84 -5.37 15.03
C ASP A 53 10.74 -6.23 14.34
N PRO A 54 10.00 -7.05 15.11
CA PRO A 54 9.07 -8.03 14.55
C PRO A 54 7.90 -7.37 13.80
N ASP A 55 7.50 -6.17 14.22
CA ASP A 55 6.43 -5.39 13.61
C ASP A 55 6.88 -4.83 12.24
N THR A 56 8.17 -4.51 12.09
CA THR A 56 8.79 -4.15 10.80
C THR A 56 8.77 -5.33 9.83
N GLN A 57 9.14 -6.52 10.31
CA GLN A 57 9.09 -7.75 9.50
C GLN A 57 7.66 -8.08 9.09
N GLN A 58 6.71 -8.01 10.03
CA GLN A 58 5.29 -8.20 9.75
C GLN A 58 4.79 -7.22 8.70
N ALA A 59 5.15 -5.94 8.79
CA ALA A 59 4.72 -4.92 7.84
C ALA A 59 5.26 -5.16 6.42
N ILE A 60 6.49 -5.67 6.29
CA ILE A 60 7.04 -6.10 4.99
C ILE A 60 6.25 -7.27 4.43
N GLN A 61 5.85 -8.22 5.28
CA GLN A 61 4.99 -9.34 4.86
C GLN A 61 3.59 -8.88 4.48
N ASP A 62 3.02 -7.91 5.19
CA ASP A 62 1.77 -7.26 4.82
C ASP A 62 1.88 -6.58 3.45
N CYS A 63 3.00 -5.89 3.15
CA CYS A 63 3.27 -5.37 1.80
C CYS A 63 3.24 -6.48 0.74
N ASN A 64 3.97 -7.58 0.98
CA ASN A 64 4.07 -8.70 0.04
C ASN A 64 2.75 -9.45 -0.16
N SER A 65 1.88 -9.46 0.87
CA SER A 65 0.60 -10.15 0.84
C SER A 65 -0.53 -9.32 0.23
N GLY A 66 -0.25 -8.08 -0.19
CA GLY A 66 -1.24 -7.15 -0.73
C GLY A 66 -1.97 -6.32 0.35
N ASN A 67 -1.64 -6.49 1.63
CA ASN A 67 -2.11 -5.63 2.72
C ASN A 67 -1.27 -4.34 2.82
N THR A 68 -1.11 -3.66 1.68
CA THR A 68 -0.21 -2.51 1.53
C THR A 68 -0.58 -1.38 2.49
N ALA A 69 -1.86 -1.06 2.65
CA ALA A 69 -2.31 0.00 3.58
C ALA A 69 -1.82 -0.24 5.02
N ARG A 70 -1.86 -1.49 5.49
CA ARG A 70 -1.46 -1.86 6.85
C ARG A 70 0.07 -1.85 6.99
N GLY A 71 0.78 -2.40 6.01
CA GLY A 71 2.24 -2.40 5.94
C GLY A 71 2.82 -0.98 5.87
N ILE A 72 2.30 -0.16 4.96
CA ILE A 72 2.71 1.25 4.80
C ILE A 72 2.56 2.00 6.12
N ALA A 73 1.39 1.93 6.77
CA ALA A 73 1.16 2.67 8.00
C ALA A 73 2.15 2.31 9.11
N VAL A 74 2.55 1.04 9.21
CA VAL A 74 3.56 0.59 10.18
C VAL A 74 4.95 1.09 9.80
N LEU A 75 5.36 0.88 8.54
CA LEU A 75 6.68 1.25 8.04
C LEU A 75 6.90 2.77 8.12
N GLU A 76 5.90 3.57 7.73
CA GLU A 76 5.95 5.03 7.83
C GLU A 76 6.17 5.49 9.28
N ARG A 77 5.43 4.92 10.24
CA ARG A 77 5.58 5.27 11.65
C ARG A 77 6.97 4.94 12.18
N LYS A 78 7.49 3.74 11.87
CA LYS A 78 8.80 3.31 12.36
C LYS A 78 9.94 4.10 11.76
N LEU A 79 9.92 4.31 10.44
CA LEU A 79 10.91 5.11 9.76
C LEU A 79 10.91 6.56 10.25
N ARG A 80 9.74 7.18 10.45
CA ARG A 80 9.62 8.51 11.09
C ARG A 80 10.15 8.51 12.52
N ALA A 81 9.82 7.49 13.33
CA ALA A 81 10.29 7.37 14.71
C ALA A 81 11.82 7.25 14.79
N SER A 82 12.44 6.64 13.79
CA SER A 82 13.90 6.57 13.64
C SER A 82 14.51 7.82 12.99
N GLY A 83 13.72 8.86 12.70
CA GLY A 83 14.20 10.12 12.12
C GLY A 83 14.46 10.10 10.61
N PHE A 84 13.99 9.06 9.89
CA PHE A 84 14.12 8.99 8.44
C PHE A 84 13.09 9.88 7.75
N THR A 85 13.54 10.60 6.72
CA THR A 85 12.66 11.30 5.79
C THR A 85 11.97 10.28 4.90
N LEU A 86 10.63 10.23 4.96
CA LEU A 86 9.88 9.27 4.16
C LEU A 86 9.81 9.69 2.69
N PRO A 87 9.81 8.71 1.76
CA PRO A 87 9.45 8.98 0.37
C PRO A 87 8.03 9.51 0.28
N LYS A 88 7.77 10.35 -0.71
CA LYS A 88 6.45 10.91 -0.99
C LYS A 88 5.63 9.86 -1.74
N ARG A 89 4.39 9.60 -1.33
CA ARG A 89 3.47 8.77 -2.11
C ARG A 89 3.30 9.39 -3.51
N SER A 90 3.39 8.56 -4.55
CA SER A 90 3.37 9.01 -5.95
C SER A 90 1.98 8.91 -6.56
#